data_AF-A0A2E4E2G0-F1
#
_entry.id   AF-A0A2E4E2G0-F1
#
_cell.length_a   1.000
_cell.length_b   1.000
_cell.length_c   1.000
_cell.angle_alpha   90.00
_cell.angle_beta   90.00
_cell.angle_gamma   90.00
#
_symmetry.space_group_name_H-M   'P 1'
#
loop_
_entity.id
_entity.type
_entity.pdbx_description
1 polymer ?
#
loop_
_entity_poly.entity_id
_entity_poly.type
_entity_poly.pdbx_seq_one_letter_code
_entity_poly.pdbx_strand_id
1 'polypeptide(L)'
;MFIKIAEKVIDTEIRALTLLKNQMSHEFNRAVNLLFRTKGKICVSGIGKSGHIAKKISSTFSSIGSPSFFIHPSEANHGDLGMITKKECVILISNSGETVELSNMINYCKKQKVPIVGITSKKNSTLANACKVLLKIPEDIEACPLDLAPTSSTTVSLVIGDALAVSLLQKNKFTKRDFGTLHPGGKLGRSLLEVESVMNSGKKIPIIDVNNKMSHAILEMSSKGFGCVGVISHEGDLIGIITDGDLRRNMQNNILEKYVRDIMTKKPKTLSRKTLLIDAIKKNARRFNNKSFCNRQQKTNRYNSYSRYFKIVKMLLSSYSSFINLTKKILICVSIFLIILIFSNRNSENRIVSKNSKSENNKAIQQVITNPRFIGSDSKNRPYTLVAKEAKKIKSNLNIYELSHPEGNLINKNGQYINVKSLEGIFNQESEVLSLNDNVILENHDGYVFKTESASIDLNREHIFGDRDITGRGPKGFIKSQGFEINEQGKQIFFLGRSTLFLKNK
;
A
#
# COMPACT_ATOMS: atom_id res chain seq x y z
N MET A 1 3.22 -2.07 37.43
CA MET A 1 1.98 -1.26 37.54
C MET A 1 1.22 -1.23 36.22
N PHE A 2 1.73 -0.57 35.17
CA PHE A 2 1.02 -0.37 33.90
C PHE A 2 0.54 -1.63 33.17
N ILE A 3 1.27 -2.75 33.25
CA ILE A 3 0.85 -4.04 32.66
C ILE A 3 -0.53 -4.47 33.19
N LYS A 4 -0.77 -4.42 34.51
CA LYS A 4 -2.07 -4.74 35.12
C LYS A 4 -3.21 -3.81 34.68
N ILE A 5 -2.88 -2.57 34.31
CA ILE A 5 -3.86 -1.62 33.75
C ILE A 5 -4.21 -2.04 32.32
N ALA A 6 -3.22 -2.39 31.50
CA ALA A 6 -3.43 -2.88 30.13
C ALA A 6 -4.20 -4.21 30.11
N GLU A 7 -3.88 -5.15 31.00
CA GLU A 7 -4.63 -6.41 31.20
C GLU A 7 -6.10 -6.11 31.54
N LYS A 8 -6.37 -5.24 32.52
CA LYS A 8 -7.75 -4.84 32.88
C LYS A 8 -8.52 -4.18 31.73
N VAL A 9 -7.83 -3.40 30.87
CA VAL A 9 -8.41 -2.81 29.66
C VAL A 9 -8.82 -3.92 28.67
N ILE A 10 -7.90 -4.83 28.37
CA ILE A 10 -8.11 -5.97 27.46
C ILE A 10 -9.26 -6.85 27.98
N ASP A 11 -9.28 -7.21 29.26
CA ASP A 11 -10.33 -8.02 29.87
C ASP A 11 -11.72 -7.34 29.81
N THR A 12 -11.75 -6.01 29.85
CA THR A 12 -13.00 -5.24 29.76
C THR A 12 -13.53 -5.18 28.33
N GLU A 13 -12.66 -5.01 27.33
CA GLU A 13 -13.03 -5.13 25.92
C GLU A 13 -13.46 -6.57 25.56
N ILE A 14 -12.77 -7.60 26.06
CA ILE A 14 -13.17 -9.02 25.90
C ILE A 14 -14.55 -9.27 26.51
N ARG A 15 -14.85 -8.70 27.69
CA ARG A 15 -16.16 -8.80 28.33
C ARG A 15 -17.25 -8.15 27.47
N ALA A 16 -17.01 -6.95 26.94
CA ALA A 16 -17.92 -6.26 26.03
C ALA A 16 -18.18 -7.09 24.76
N LEU A 17 -17.14 -7.68 24.15
CA LEU A 17 -17.27 -8.55 22.97
C LEU A 17 -17.99 -9.87 23.28
N THR A 18 -17.82 -10.42 24.48
CA THR A 18 -18.53 -11.63 24.93
C THR A 18 -20.03 -11.35 25.09
N LEU A 19 -20.38 -10.21 25.67
CA LEU A 19 -21.78 -9.77 25.77
C LEU A 19 -22.39 -9.47 24.40
N LEU A 20 -21.66 -8.81 23.50
CA LEU A 20 -22.07 -8.62 22.11
C LEU A 20 -22.39 -9.96 21.43
N LYS A 21 -21.50 -10.96 21.56
CA LYS A 21 -21.68 -12.29 20.99
C LYS A 21 -22.97 -12.96 21.50
N ASN A 22 -23.24 -12.83 22.80
CA ASN A 22 -24.45 -13.39 23.42
C ASN A 22 -25.73 -12.62 23.04
N GLN A 23 -25.62 -11.36 22.62
CA GLN A 23 -26.72 -10.52 22.11
C GLN A 23 -26.99 -10.70 20.61
N MET A 24 -26.20 -11.51 19.90
CA MET A 24 -26.43 -11.81 18.48
C MET A 24 -27.79 -12.48 18.28
N SER A 25 -28.64 -11.83 17.49
CA SER A 25 -30.06 -12.16 17.37
C SER A 25 -30.56 -12.01 15.94
N HIS A 26 -31.85 -12.25 15.72
CA HIS A 26 -32.50 -12.13 14.42
C HIS A 26 -32.36 -10.71 13.80
N GLU A 27 -32.17 -9.66 14.60
CA GLU A 27 -31.89 -8.31 14.08
C GLU A 27 -30.58 -8.23 13.28
N PHE A 28 -29.54 -8.99 13.65
CA PHE A 28 -28.32 -9.08 12.86
C PHE A 28 -28.60 -9.67 11.46
N ASN A 29 -29.38 -10.75 11.41
CA ASN A 29 -29.81 -11.36 10.15
C ASN A 29 -30.66 -10.39 9.31
N ARG A 30 -31.53 -9.59 9.95
CA ARG A 30 -32.27 -8.51 9.27
C ARG A 30 -31.35 -7.43 8.71
N ALA A 31 -30.32 -7.01 9.43
CA ALA A 31 -29.34 -6.04 8.94
C ALA A 31 -28.58 -6.57 7.72
N VAL A 32 -28.02 -7.80 7.78
CA VAL A 32 -27.34 -8.43 6.64
C VAL A 32 -28.29 -8.59 5.44
N ASN A 33 -29.54 -8.98 5.68
CA ASN A 33 -30.55 -9.11 4.62
C ASN A 33 -30.96 -7.76 3.99
N LEU A 34 -31.03 -6.70 4.78
CA LEU A 34 -31.31 -5.34 4.33
C LEU A 34 -30.15 -4.78 3.51
N LEU A 35 -28.92 -4.85 4.03
CA LEU A 35 -27.70 -4.39 3.35
C LEU A 35 -27.49 -5.14 2.02
N PHE A 36 -27.65 -6.46 2.00
CA PHE A 36 -27.55 -7.27 0.77
C PHE A 36 -28.58 -6.90 -0.32
N ARG A 37 -29.76 -6.38 0.08
CA ARG A 37 -30.82 -5.96 -0.87
C ARG A 37 -30.67 -4.50 -1.33
N THR A 38 -29.65 -3.78 -0.87
CA THR A 38 -29.36 -2.40 -1.28
C THR A 38 -29.04 -2.37 -2.77
N LYS A 39 -29.72 -1.52 -3.54
CA LYS A 39 -29.51 -1.38 -4.99
C LYS A 39 -28.46 -0.34 -5.35
N GLY A 40 -28.25 0.63 -4.45
CA GLY A 40 -27.21 1.64 -4.53
C GLY A 40 -26.01 1.23 -3.69
N LYS A 41 -25.50 2.16 -2.88
CA LYS A 41 -24.35 1.93 -1.99
C LYS A 41 -24.76 1.89 -0.52
N ILE A 42 -23.90 1.35 0.33
CA ILE A 42 -23.99 1.46 1.78
C ILE A 42 -23.37 2.80 2.19
N CYS A 43 -24.11 3.67 2.86
CA CYS A 43 -23.58 4.89 3.46
C CYS A 43 -23.34 4.63 4.94
N VAL A 44 -22.11 4.77 5.44
CA VAL A 44 -21.79 4.60 6.86
C VAL A 44 -21.44 5.95 7.47
N SER A 45 -21.97 6.29 8.64
CA SER A 45 -21.71 7.59 9.27
C SER A 45 -21.74 7.54 10.80
N GLY A 46 -21.08 8.51 11.41
CA GLY A 46 -20.88 8.68 12.85
C GLY A 46 -19.90 9.84 13.08
N ILE A 47 -19.86 10.38 14.30
CA ILE A 47 -18.95 11.49 14.66
C ILE A 47 -17.81 11.03 15.58
N GLY A 48 -16.69 11.76 15.59
CA GLY A 48 -15.55 11.48 16.48
C GLY A 48 -15.02 10.05 16.33
N LYS A 49 -14.83 9.34 17.45
CA LYS A 49 -14.35 7.94 17.44
C LYS A 49 -15.30 7.01 16.68
N SER A 50 -16.62 7.17 16.83
CA SER A 50 -17.63 6.45 16.03
C SER A 50 -17.49 6.73 14.54
N GLY A 51 -17.11 7.95 14.15
CA GLY A 51 -16.82 8.35 12.77
C GLY A 51 -15.58 7.66 12.18
N HIS A 52 -14.50 7.52 12.96
CA HIS A 52 -13.33 6.74 12.53
C HIS A 52 -13.68 5.26 12.32
N ILE A 53 -14.47 4.66 13.21
CA ILE A 53 -14.98 3.29 13.04
C ILE A 53 -15.88 3.19 11.80
N ALA A 54 -16.83 4.11 11.61
CA ALA A 54 -17.67 4.18 10.42
C ALA A 54 -16.86 4.23 9.11
N LYS A 55 -15.77 5.01 9.09
CA LYS A 55 -14.84 5.09 7.94
C LYS A 55 -14.10 3.76 7.68
N LYS A 56 -13.63 3.08 8.74
CA LYS A 56 -13.03 1.72 8.63
C LYS A 56 -14.05 0.72 8.07
N ILE A 57 -15.27 0.70 8.61
CA ILE A 57 -16.34 -0.18 8.19
C ILE A 57 -16.69 0.04 6.72
N SER A 58 -16.87 1.30 6.29
CA SER A 58 -17.12 1.62 4.88
C SER A 58 -15.97 1.18 3.96
N SER A 59 -14.72 1.36 4.37
CA SER A 59 -13.56 0.88 3.61
C SER A 59 -13.58 -0.64 3.48
N THR A 60 -13.91 -1.34 4.57
CA THR A 60 -14.00 -2.80 4.61
C THR A 60 -15.07 -3.34 3.66
N PHE A 61 -16.29 -2.78 3.68
CA PHE A 61 -17.36 -3.16 2.74
C PHE A 61 -16.94 -3.00 1.27
N SER A 62 -16.35 -1.85 0.91
CA SER A 62 -15.88 -1.61 -0.46
C SER A 62 -14.78 -2.57 -0.89
N SER A 63 -13.90 -3.00 0.02
CA SER A 63 -12.88 -4.02 -0.23
C SER A 63 -13.44 -5.44 -0.47
N ILE A 64 -14.67 -5.73 -0.07
CA ILE A 64 -15.30 -7.07 -0.21
C ILE A 64 -16.45 -7.09 -1.22
N GLY A 65 -16.42 -6.15 -2.17
CA GLY A 65 -17.43 -6.08 -3.24
C GLY A 65 -18.82 -5.62 -2.78
N SER A 66 -18.93 -4.97 -1.62
CA SER A 66 -20.16 -4.31 -1.16
C SER A 66 -19.97 -2.79 -1.25
N PRO A 67 -20.37 -2.12 -2.35
CA PRO A 67 -20.05 -0.71 -2.57
C PRO A 67 -20.50 0.18 -1.42
N SER A 68 -19.56 0.90 -0.80
CA SER A 68 -19.80 1.69 0.40
C SER A 68 -19.04 3.02 0.39
N PHE A 69 -19.62 4.03 1.02
CA PHE A 69 -18.96 5.32 1.27
C PHE A 69 -19.26 5.85 2.68
N PHE A 70 -18.43 6.79 3.13
CA PHE A 70 -18.58 7.49 4.41
C PHE A 70 -18.97 8.95 4.16
N ILE A 71 -19.97 9.44 4.90
CA ILE A 71 -20.28 10.87 5.03
C ILE A 71 -19.97 11.29 6.47
N HIS A 72 -19.31 12.43 6.66
CA HIS A 72 -19.18 13.01 7.99
C HIS A 72 -20.49 13.77 8.35
N PRO A 73 -21.07 13.57 9.56
CA PRO A 73 -22.37 14.17 9.90
C PRO A 73 -22.44 15.70 9.74
N SER A 74 -21.35 16.41 10.01
CA SER A 74 -21.26 17.87 9.82
C SER A 74 -21.35 18.25 8.34
N GLU A 75 -20.62 17.57 7.44
CA GLU A 75 -20.62 17.86 5.99
C GLU A 75 -21.97 17.49 5.34
N ALA A 76 -22.68 16.50 5.89
CA ALA A 76 -24.04 16.15 5.48
C ALA A 76 -24.96 17.39 5.48
N ASN A 77 -24.83 18.24 6.52
CA ASN A 77 -25.61 19.47 6.67
C ASN A 77 -25.26 20.56 5.65
N HIS A 78 -24.10 20.45 4.99
CA HIS A 78 -23.59 21.43 4.02
C HIS A 78 -23.64 20.95 2.56
N GLY A 79 -24.28 19.81 2.30
CA GLY A 79 -24.62 19.35 0.94
C GLY A 79 -24.52 17.84 0.72
N ASP A 80 -23.69 17.15 1.50
CA ASP A 80 -23.38 15.73 1.26
C ASP A 80 -24.58 14.79 1.42
N LEU A 81 -25.68 15.22 2.06
CA LEU A 81 -26.96 14.49 2.04
C LEU A 81 -27.45 14.19 0.61
N GLY A 82 -27.08 15.00 -0.39
CA GLY A 82 -27.38 14.74 -1.81
C GLY A 82 -26.75 13.45 -2.36
N MET A 83 -25.74 12.88 -1.70
CA MET A 83 -25.15 11.58 -2.06
C MET A 83 -26.04 10.39 -1.63
N ILE A 84 -27.00 10.60 -0.73
CA ILE A 84 -27.92 9.56 -0.25
C ILE A 84 -29.19 9.58 -1.11
N THR A 85 -29.40 8.58 -1.96
CA THR A 85 -30.65 8.44 -2.72
C THR A 85 -31.53 7.32 -2.15
N LYS A 86 -32.73 7.14 -2.71
CA LYS A 86 -33.66 6.05 -2.36
C LYS A 86 -33.13 4.64 -2.67
N LYS A 87 -31.95 4.51 -3.28
CA LYS A 87 -31.29 3.24 -3.60
C LYS A 87 -30.31 2.78 -2.51
N GLU A 88 -29.80 3.71 -1.71
CA GLU A 88 -28.82 3.50 -0.64
C GLU A 88 -29.45 2.84 0.60
N CYS A 89 -28.60 2.30 1.46
CA CYS A 89 -28.94 1.94 2.84
C CYS A 89 -27.94 2.63 3.76
N VAL A 90 -28.41 3.22 4.85
CA VAL A 90 -27.59 4.04 5.74
C VAL A 90 -27.32 3.27 7.04
N ILE A 91 -26.07 3.25 7.50
CA ILE A 91 -25.65 2.74 8.80
C ILE A 91 -25.19 3.93 9.64
N LEU A 92 -25.83 4.15 10.78
CA LEU A 92 -25.52 5.24 11.70
C LEU A 92 -24.96 4.69 13.01
N ILE A 93 -23.82 5.23 13.45
CA ILE A 93 -23.10 4.78 14.65
C ILE A 93 -23.08 5.93 15.67
N SER A 94 -23.76 5.73 16.80
CA SER A 94 -23.74 6.63 17.95
C SER A 94 -23.96 5.83 19.23
N ASN A 95 -22.98 5.83 20.14
CA ASN A 95 -23.09 5.08 21.39
C ASN A 95 -24.32 5.53 22.20
N SER A 96 -24.53 6.84 22.38
CA SER A 96 -25.71 7.38 23.08
C SER A 96 -27.01 7.27 22.27
N GLY A 97 -26.92 7.32 20.94
CA GLY A 97 -28.07 7.41 20.04
C GLY A 97 -28.71 8.80 19.95
N GLU A 98 -28.15 9.79 20.67
CA GLU A 98 -28.63 11.18 20.78
C GLU A 98 -27.64 12.20 20.17
N THR A 99 -26.72 11.76 19.30
CA THR A 99 -25.75 12.63 18.63
C THR A 99 -26.46 13.65 17.74
N VAL A 100 -26.40 14.93 18.12
CA VAL A 100 -27.14 16.03 17.48
C VAL A 100 -26.81 16.17 16.00
N GLU A 101 -25.57 15.95 15.60
CA GLU A 101 -25.10 16.06 14.22
C GLU A 101 -25.68 14.96 13.31
N LEU A 102 -26.18 13.85 13.87
CA LEU A 102 -26.88 12.82 13.10
C LEU A 102 -28.36 13.16 12.86
N SER A 103 -28.95 14.09 13.62
CA SER A 103 -30.40 14.37 13.61
C SER A 103 -30.92 14.76 12.22
N ASN A 104 -30.22 15.63 11.49
CA ASN A 104 -30.59 16.04 10.14
C ASN A 104 -30.54 14.90 9.13
N MET A 105 -29.54 14.01 9.23
CA MET A 105 -29.43 12.84 8.38
C MET A 105 -30.49 11.78 8.71
N ILE A 106 -30.82 11.58 9.98
CA ILE A 106 -31.96 10.76 10.42
C ILE A 106 -33.27 11.31 9.81
N ASN A 107 -33.50 12.62 9.94
CA ASN A 107 -34.68 13.29 9.39
C ASN A 107 -34.75 13.22 7.86
N TYR A 108 -33.63 13.40 7.17
CA TYR A 108 -33.52 13.24 5.71
C TYR A 108 -33.89 11.81 5.29
N CYS A 109 -33.28 10.81 5.91
CA CYS A 109 -33.53 9.40 5.58
C CYS A 109 -34.99 9.02 5.85
N LYS A 110 -35.58 9.47 6.96
CA LYS A 110 -37.00 9.28 7.28
C LYS A 110 -37.93 9.91 6.23
N LYS A 111 -37.67 11.16 5.83
CA LYS A 111 -38.42 11.86 4.77
C LYS A 111 -38.31 11.16 3.41
N GLN A 112 -37.11 10.73 3.03
CA GLN A 112 -36.86 10.04 1.75
C GLN A 112 -37.22 8.55 1.75
N LYS A 113 -37.61 7.98 2.90
CA LYS A 113 -37.85 6.54 3.13
C LYS A 113 -36.61 5.67 2.87
N VAL A 114 -35.42 6.23 3.08
CA VAL A 114 -34.14 5.51 3.01
C VAL A 114 -34.00 4.66 4.28
N PRO A 115 -33.72 3.35 4.18
CA PRO A 115 -33.61 2.49 5.35
C PRO A 115 -32.34 2.78 6.15
N ILE A 116 -32.51 2.88 7.48
CA ILE A 116 -31.42 3.07 8.45
C ILE A 116 -31.18 1.77 9.22
N VAL A 117 -29.92 1.36 9.38
CA VAL A 117 -29.44 0.42 10.41
C VAL A 117 -28.77 1.24 11.51
N GLY A 118 -29.27 1.17 12.74
CA GLY A 118 -28.69 1.90 13.87
C GLY A 118 -27.73 1.03 14.68
N ILE A 119 -26.55 1.55 15.02
CA ILE A 119 -25.62 0.95 15.99
C ILE A 119 -25.55 1.90 17.20
N THR A 120 -26.11 1.48 18.33
CA THR A 120 -26.21 2.28 19.57
C THR A 120 -26.39 1.41 20.81
N SER A 121 -26.01 1.89 21.99
CA SER A 121 -26.21 1.15 23.24
C SER A 121 -27.62 1.37 23.80
N LYS A 122 -28.21 2.55 23.63
CA LYS A 122 -29.48 2.92 24.26
C LYS A 122 -30.68 2.57 23.35
N LYS A 123 -31.47 1.57 23.77
CA LYS A 123 -32.61 0.99 23.01
C LYS A 123 -33.73 2.00 22.70
N ASN A 124 -33.94 3.00 23.55
CA ASN A 124 -35.04 3.95 23.44
C ASN A 124 -34.62 5.31 22.84
N SER A 125 -33.40 5.38 22.28
CA SER A 125 -32.82 6.62 21.75
C SER A 125 -33.45 7.12 20.44
N THR A 126 -33.24 8.39 20.10
CA THR A 126 -33.64 9.00 18.83
C THR A 126 -33.19 8.17 17.63
N LEU A 127 -31.93 7.70 17.62
CA LEU A 127 -31.43 6.81 16.57
C LEU A 127 -32.14 5.45 16.56
N ALA A 128 -32.33 4.83 17.73
CA ALA A 128 -32.98 3.52 17.81
C ALA A 128 -34.44 3.57 17.33
N ASN A 129 -35.18 4.62 17.70
CA ASN A 129 -36.57 4.83 17.29
C ASN A 129 -36.73 5.17 15.79
N ALA A 130 -35.68 5.72 15.16
CA ALA A 130 -35.71 6.06 13.73
C ALA A 130 -35.21 4.94 12.81
N CYS A 131 -34.52 3.92 13.34
CA CYS A 131 -33.92 2.87 12.52
C CYS A 131 -34.90 1.76 12.12
N LYS A 132 -34.65 1.12 10.97
CA LYS A 132 -35.42 -0.05 10.49
C LYS A 132 -34.93 -1.37 11.09
N VAL A 133 -33.67 -1.39 11.51
CA VAL A 133 -33.01 -2.49 12.21
C VAL A 133 -32.05 -1.89 13.23
N LEU A 134 -32.19 -2.32 14.49
CA LEU A 134 -31.33 -1.90 15.60
C LEU A 134 -30.30 -2.99 15.89
N LEU A 135 -29.02 -2.64 15.78
CA LEU A 135 -27.91 -3.45 16.28
C LEU A 135 -27.47 -2.85 17.63
N LYS A 136 -28.11 -3.31 18.70
CA LYS A 136 -27.81 -2.86 20.05
C LYS A 136 -26.39 -3.32 20.45
N ILE A 137 -25.59 -2.42 21.02
CA ILE A 137 -24.32 -2.76 21.68
C ILE A 137 -24.51 -2.83 23.21
N PRO A 138 -23.66 -3.56 23.95
CA PRO A 138 -23.69 -3.55 25.42
C PRO A 138 -23.59 -2.12 25.98
N GLU A 139 -24.38 -1.84 27.00
CA GLU A 139 -24.40 -0.54 27.68
C GLU A 139 -23.29 -0.47 28.73
N ASP A 140 -22.75 0.74 28.91
CA ASP A 140 -22.01 1.19 30.10
C ASP A 140 -20.85 0.25 30.52
N ILE A 141 -20.17 -0.31 29.51
CA ILE A 141 -18.89 -1.01 29.65
C ILE A 141 -17.86 -0.22 28.85
N GLU A 142 -17.00 0.49 29.55
CA GLU A 142 -15.80 1.10 29.01
C GLU A 142 -14.57 0.68 29.83
N ALA A 143 -13.41 0.67 29.18
CA ALA A 143 -12.14 0.35 29.82
C ALA A 143 -11.45 1.61 30.39
N CYS A 144 -11.91 2.80 30.02
CA CYS A 144 -11.49 4.07 30.59
C CYS A 144 -12.02 4.21 32.03
N PRO A 145 -11.16 4.35 33.07
CA PRO A 145 -11.63 4.46 34.47
C PRO A 145 -12.48 5.69 34.80
N LEU A 146 -12.62 6.63 33.86
CA LEU A 146 -13.41 7.86 33.98
C LEU A 146 -14.64 7.86 33.06
N ASP A 147 -14.83 6.81 32.25
CA ASP A 147 -15.86 6.69 31.19
C ASP A 147 -15.87 7.84 30.13
N LEU A 148 -14.88 8.73 30.16
CA LEU A 148 -14.75 9.88 29.24
C LEU A 148 -14.31 9.48 27.82
N ALA A 149 -13.52 8.41 27.69
CA ALA A 149 -12.93 7.99 26.42
C ALA A 149 -13.61 6.72 25.89
N PRO A 150 -14.26 6.77 24.71
CA PRO A 150 -14.78 5.57 24.05
C PRO A 150 -13.65 4.58 23.74
N THR A 151 -13.75 3.38 24.30
CA THR A 151 -12.80 2.27 24.18
C THR A 151 -13.56 1.02 23.71
N SER A 152 -14.14 0.27 24.64
CA SER A 152 -14.96 -0.92 24.42
C SER A 152 -16.11 -0.66 23.44
N SER A 153 -16.84 0.47 23.53
CA SER A 153 -17.92 0.78 22.59
C SER A 153 -17.45 0.92 21.14
N THR A 154 -16.21 1.38 20.93
CA THR A 154 -15.60 1.52 19.60
C THR A 154 -15.15 0.16 19.05
N THR A 155 -14.53 -0.68 19.89
CA THR A 155 -14.13 -2.06 19.55
C THR A 155 -15.34 -2.93 19.22
N VAL A 156 -16.41 -2.84 20.02
CA VAL A 156 -17.68 -3.53 19.76
C VAL A 156 -18.30 -3.08 18.44
N SER A 157 -18.36 -1.76 18.18
CA SER A 157 -18.88 -1.22 16.92
C SER A 157 -18.07 -1.67 15.70
N LEU A 158 -16.74 -1.74 15.84
CA LEU A 158 -15.82 -2.25 14.82
C LEU A 158 -16.10 -3.74 14.53
N VAL A 159 -16.24 -4.56 15.55
CA VAL A 159 -16.52 -6.00 15.41
C VAL A 159 -17.89 -6.26 14.79
N ILE A 160 -18.92 -5.45 15.09
CA ILE A 160 -20.20 -5.51 14.36
C ILE A 160 -20.00 -5.24 12.87
N GLY A 161 -19.26 -4.18 12.52
CA GLY A 161 -18.97 -3.86 11.13
C GLY A 161 -18.25 -4.97 10.38
N ASP A 162 -17.25 -5.59 11.02
CA ASP A 162 -16.51 -6.71 10.44
C ASP A 162 -17.36 -7.99 10.33
N ALA A 163 -18.23 -8.26 11.31
CA ALA A 163 -19.20 -9.35 11.23
C ALA A 163 -20.22 -9.15 10.10
N LEU A 164 -20.76 -7.92 9.93
CA LEU A 164 -21.63 -7.56 8.81
C LEU A 164 -20.90 -7.74 7.47
N ALA A 165 -19.64 -7.30 7.40
CA ALA A 165 -18.82 -7.42 6.20
C ALA A 165 -18.57 -8.89 5.83
N VAL A 166 -18.09 -9.72 6.76
CA VAL A 166 -17.86 -11.16 6.50
C VAL A 166 -19.16 -11.87 6.10
N SER A 167 -20.29 -11.50 6.71
CA SER A 167 -21.61 -12.05 6.35
C SER A 167 -22.04 -11.66 4.93
N LEU A 168 -21.82 -10.40 4.52
CA LEU A 168 -22.06 -9.96 3.14
C LEU A 168 -21.12 -10.61 2.14
N LEU A 169 -19.83 -10.77 2.48
CA LEU A 169 -18.82 -11.46 1.65
C LEU A 169 -19.27 -12.89 1.32
N GLN A 170 -19.64 -13.66 2.36
CA GLN A 170 -20.16 -15.03 2.21
C GLN A 170 -21.43 -15.06 1.36
N LYS A 171 -22.38 -14.15 1.63
CA LYS A 171 -23.67 -14.11 0.93
C LYS A 171 -23.55 -13.69 -0.54
N ASN A 172 -22.61 -12.80 -0.86
CA ASN A 172 -22.23 -12.42 -2.22
C ASN A 172 -21.43 -13.52 -2.96
N LYS A 173 -21.05 -14.61 -2.28
CA LYS A 173 -20.12 -15.64 -2.79
C LYS A 173 -18.80 -15.06 -3.29
N PHE A 174 -18.35 -13.96 -2.68
CA PHE A 174 -17.22 -13.16 -3.13
C PHE A 174 -15.92 -13.96 -3.12
N THR A 175 -15.20 -13.97 -4.23
CA THR A 175 -14.07 -14.87 -4.47
C THR A 175 -12.72 -14.18 -4.31
N LYS A 176 -11.66 -15.00 -4.25
CA LYS A 176 -10.27 -14.51 -4.31
C LYS A 176 -9.93 -13.75 -5.61
N ARG A 177 -10.65 -14.00 -6.71
CA ARG A 177 -10.48 -13.25 -7.97
C ARG A 177 -11.01 -11.83 -7.80
N ASP A 178 -12.21 -11.71 -7.25
CA ASP A 178 -12.89 -10.42 -7.02
C ASP A 178 -12.09 -9.56 -6.02
N PHE A 179 -11.48 -10.18 -5.00
CA PHE A 179 -10.55 -9.47 -4.13
C PHE A 179 -9.32 -8.94 -4.89
N GLY A 180 -8.79 -9.71 -5.85
CA GLY A 180 -7.66 -9.32 -6.69
C GLY A 180 -7.97 -8.14 -7.59
N THR A 181 -9.15 -8.10 -8.20
CA THR A 181 -9.58 -6.98 -9.07
C THR A 181 -9.78 -5.68 -8.29
N LEU A 182 -10.23 -5.75 -7.04
CA LEU A 182 -10.39 -4.57 -6.18
C LEU A 182 -9.08 -4.07 -5.53
N HIS A 183 -7.98 -4.85 -5.54
CA HIS A 183 -6.72 -4.48 -4.87
C HIS A 183 -5.45 -4.63 -5.73
N PRO A 184 -5.41 -4.13 -6.99
CA PRO A 184 -4.33 -4.43 -7.95
C PRO A 184 -2.93 -3.97 -7.50
N GLY A 185 -2.83 -2.96 -6.63
CA GLY A 185 -1.55 -2.41 -6.15
C GLY A 185 -0.81 -3.27 -5.12
N GLY A 186 -1.54 -4.03 -4.29
CA GLY A 186 -0.96 -4.71 -3.12
C GLY A 186 -0.27 -6.04 -3.46
N LYS A 187 0.67 -6.47 -2.60
CA LYS A 187 1.36 -7.78 -2.72
C LYS A 187 0.37 -8.96 -2.82
N LEU A 188 -0.74 -8.89 -2.07
CA LEU A 188 -1.81 -9.87 -2.12
C LEU A 188 -2.58 -9.82 -3.46
N GLY A 189 -3.08 -8.65 -3.87
CA GLY A 189 -3.81 -8.51 -5.13
C GLY A 189 -2.98 -8.87 -6.36
N ARG A 190 -1.69 -8.48 -6.40
CA ARG A 190 -0.74 -8.95 -7.43
C ARG A 190 -0.58 -10.46 -7.44
N SER A 191 -0.58 -11.13 -6.28
CA SER A 191 -0.52 -12.60 -6.21
C SER A 191 -1.83 -13.28 -6.68
N LEU A 192 -2.93 -12.52 -6.74
CA LEU A 192 -4.26 -12.96 -7.17
C LEU A 192 -4.58 -12.54 -8.62
N LEU A 193 -3.63 -11.94 -9.35
CA LEU A 193 -3.72 -11.79 -10.80
C LEU A 193 -3.62 -13.15 -11.49
N GLU A 194 -4.20 -13.25 -12.69
CA GLU A 194 -4.01 -14.42 -13.55
C GLU A 194 -2.62 -14.40 -14.19
N VAL A 195 -2.09 -15.58 -14.52
CA VAL A 195 -0.77 -15.74 -15.14
C VAL A 195 -0.67 -14.91 -16.43
N GLU A 196 -1.73 -14.86 -17.24
CA GLU A 196 -1.74 -14.07 -18.48
C GLU A 196 -1.47 -12.57 -18.28
N SER A 197 -1.91 -11.96 -17.17
CA SER A 197 -1.75 -10.53 -16.89
C SER A 197 -0.30 -10.09 -16.73
N VAL A 198 0.64 -11.04 -16.62
CA VAL A 198 2.08 -10.81 -16.48
C VAL A 198 2.92 -11.66 -17.45
N MET A 199 2.31 -12.31 -18.45
CA MET A 199 3.03 -13.06 -19.49
C MET A 199 3.63 -12.12 -20.54
N ASN A 200 4.87 -12.41 -20.97
CA ASN A 200 5.49 -11.74 -22.11
C ASN A 200 5.03 -12.35 -23.44
N SER A 201 5.00 -11.53 -24.49
CA SER A 201 4.30 -11.86 -25.74
C SER A 201 5.05 -11.54 -27.04
N GLY A 202 4.69 -12.27 -28.11
CA GLY A 202 5.18 -12.04 -29.47
C GLY A 202 6.69 -12.19 -29.62
N LYS A 203 7.32 -11.30 -30.41
CA LYS A 203 8.77 -11.28 -30.71
C LYS A 203 9.69 -11.09 -29.48
N LYS A 204 9.12 -10.89 -28.28
CA LYS A 204 9.86 -10.82 -27.01
C LYS A 204 10.12 -12.21 -26.41
N ILE A 205 9.41 -13.26 -26.83
CA ILE A 205 9.59 -14.60 -26.28
C ILE A 205 10.81 -15.26 -26.95
N PRO A 206 11.80 -15.74 -26.19
CA PRO A 206 12.90 -16.52 -26.74
C PRO A 206 12.39 -17.90 -27.18
N ILE A 207 12.39 -18.13 -28.49
CA ILE A 207 11.96 -19.37 -29.11
C ILE A 207 12.98 -19.79 -30.17
N ILE A 208 13.29 -21.09 -30.23
CA ILE A 208 14.22 -21.65 -31.22
C ILE A 208 13.73 -22.99 -31.77
N ASP A 209 14.07 -23.33 -33.01
CA ASP A 209 13.76 -24.65 -33.57
C ASP A 209 14.67 -25.72 -32.96
N VAL A 210 14.09 -26.92 -32.81
CA VAL A 210 14.74 -28.11 -32.27
C VAL A 210 16.01 -28.54 -33.02
N ASN A 211 16.15 -28.18 -34.30
CA ASN A 211 17.30 -28.49 -35.15
C ASN A 211 18.32 -27.34 -35.27
N ASN A 212 18.15 -26.23 -34.55
CA ASN A 212 19.24 -25.25 -34.46
C ASN A 212 20.41 -25.76 -33.61
N LYS A 213 21.60 -25.20 -33.84
CA LYS A 213 22.75 -25.35 -32.96
C LYS A 213 22.58 -24.52 -31.68
N MET A 214 23.22 -24.96 -30.61
CA MET A 214 23.23 -24.28 -29.31
C MET A 214 23.82 -22.86 -29.34
N SER A 215 24.71 -22.54 -30.27
CA SER A 215 25.20 -21.18 -30.50
C SER A 215 24.05 -20.19 -30.74
N HIS A 216 23.06 -20.56 -31.57
CA HIS A 216 21.87 -19.75 -31.82
C HIS A 216 20.97 -19.68 -30.57
N ALA A 217 20.87 -20.77 -29.80
CA ALA A 217 20.10 -20.80 -28.56
C ALA A 217 20.65 -19.83 -27.51
N ILE A 218 21.98 -19.73 -27.38
CA ILE A 218 22.65 -18.81 -26.46
C ILE A 218 22.45 -17.35 -26.88
N LEU A 219 22.49 -17.04 -28.18
CA LEU A 219 22.20 -15.70 -28.71
C LEU A 219 20.73 -15.29 -28.47
N GLU A 220 19.78 -16.20 -28.69
CA GLU A 220 18.35 -15.95 -28.42
C GLU A 220 18.09 -15.80 -26.90
N MET A 221 18.69 -16.63 -26.06
CA MET A 221 18.60 -16.48 -24.59
C MET A 221 19.17 -15.13 -24.11
N SER A 222 20.34 -14.74 -24.64
CA SER A 222 21.04 -13.50 -24.26
C SER A 222 20.31 -12.25 -24.74
N SER A 223 19.88 -12.21 -26.00
CA SER A 223 19.22 -11.05 -26.60
C SER A 223 17.83 -10.76 -26.00
N LYS A 224 17.13 -11.79 -25.52
CA LYS A 224 15.82 -11.65 -24.87
C LYS A 224 15.90 -11.52 -23.34
N GLY A 225 16.98 -12.01 -22.71
CA GLY A 225 17.26 -11.79 -21.28
C GLY A 225 16.42 -12.59 -20.27
N PHE A 226 15.78 -13.70 -20.70
CA PHE A 226 14.89 -14.49 -19.82
C PHE A 226 15.60 -15.61 -19.04
N GLY A 227 16.88 -15.89 -19.32
CA GLY A 227 17.62 -17.03 -18.75
C GLY A 227 17.09 -18.41 -19.15
N CYS A 228 16.29 -18.46 -20.21
CA CYS A 228 15.74 -19.66 -20.83
C CYS A 228 15.28 -19.39 -22.27
N VAL A 229 15.17 -20.44 -23.08
CA VAL A 229 14.59 -20.43 -24.44
C VAL A 229 13.64 -21.61 -24.58
N GLY A 230 12.48 -21.37 -25.19
CA GLY A 230 11.53 -22.42 -25.55
C GLY A 230 11.94 -23.10 -26.85
N VAL A 231 11.91 -24.43 -26.88
CA VAL A 231 12.23 -25.20 -28.09
C VAL A 231 10.94 -25.66 -28.76
N ILE A 232 10.78 -25.28 -30.02
CA ILE A 232 9.64 -25.67 -30.85
C ILE A 232 10.00 -26.74 -31.88
N SER A 233 8.99 -27.51 -32.31
CA SER A 233 9.05 -28.30 -33.54
C SER A 233 8.91 -27.39 -34.78
N HIS A 234 9.16 -27.94 -35.97
CA HIS A 234 8.81 -27.30 -37.24
C HIS A 234 7.32 -26.93 -37.35
N GLU A 235 6.43 -27.68 -36.68
CA GLU A 235 5.00 -27.40 -36.57
C GLU A 235 4.69 -26.28 -35.54
N GLY A 236 5.70 -25.68 -34.91
CA GLY A 236 5.56 -24.57 -33.97
C GLY A 236 5.11 -24.96 -32.55
N ASP A 237 5.03 -26.25 -32.26
CA ASP A 237 4.62 -26.79 -30.95
C ASP A 237 5.79 -26.77 -29.96
N LEU A 238 5.56 -26.32 -28.72
CA LEU A 238 6.60 -26.30 -27.69
C LEU A 238 6.90 -27.71 -27.16
N ILE A 239 8.01 -28.28 -27.61
CA ILE A 239 8.44 -29.64 -27.28
C ILE A 239 9.56 -29.70 -26.21
N GLY A 240 10.27 -28.59 -26.00
CA GLY A 240 11.40 -28.53 -25.06
C GLY A 240 11.62 -27.16 -24.41
N ILE A 241 12.55 -27.11 -23.46
CA ILE A 241 13.08 -25.88 -22.87
C ILE A 241 14.55 -26.05 -22.52
N ILE A 242 15.34 -25.00 -22.72
CA ILE A 242 16.73 -24.86 -22.23
C ILE A 242 16.76 -23.71 -21.22
N THR A 243 17.48 -23.87 -20.12
CA THR A 243 17.70 -22.81 -19.11
C THR A 243 19.20 -22.59 -18.87
N ASP A 244 19.57 -21.48 -18.22
CA ASP A 244 20.98 -21.22 -17.83
C ASP A 244 21.60 -22.36 -17.02
N GLY A 245 20.78 -23.10 -16.26
CA GLY A 245 21.22 -24.28 -15.53
C GLY A 245 21.60 -25.45 -16.45
N ASP A 246 20.95 -25.57 -17.61
CA ASP A 246 21.30 -26.57 -18.63
C ASP A 246 22.56 -26.17 -19.39
N LEU A 247 22.71 -24.88 -19.72
CA LEU A 247 23.96 -24.34 -20.29
C LEU A 247 25.13 -24.63 -19.35
N ARG A 248 25.02 -24.23 -18.07
CA ARG A 248 26.08 -24.44 -17.07
C ARG A 248 26.45 -25.91 -16.87
N ARG A 249 25.48 -26.84 -16.94
CA ARG A 249 25.75 -28.28 -16.84
C ARG A 249 26.43 -28.90 -18.06
N ASN A 250 26.33 -28.26 -19.23
CA ASN A 250 26.83 -28.83 -20.50
C ASN A 250 28.01 -28.03 -21.09
N MET A 251 28.45 -26.96 -20.42
CA MET A 251 29.37 -25.95 -20.95
C MET A 251 30.71 -26.52 -21.47
N GLN A 252 31.21 -27.59 -20.85
CA GLN A 252 32.52 -28.19 -21.16
C GLN A 252 32.57 -29.01 -22.46
N ASN A 253 31.42 -29.40 -23.03
CA ASN A 253 31.35 -30.45 -24.05
C ASN A 253 31.11 -29.89 -25.47
N ASN A 254 31.98 -29.00 -25.97
CA ASN A 254 31.82 -28.27 -27.24
C ASN A 254 30.39 -27.78 -27.47
N ILE A 255 29.79 -27.19 -26.42
CA ILE A 255 28.33 -27.01 -26.33
C ILE A 255 27.75 -26.28 -27.56
N LEU A 256 28.49 -25.32 -28.13
CA LEU A 256 28.10 -24.49 -29.26
C LEU A 256 27.76 -25.27 -30.54
N GLU A 257 28.40 -26.43 -30.74
CA GLU A 257 28.27 -27.25 -31.94
C GLU A 257 27.09 -28.22 -31.87
N LYS A 258 26.66 -28.57 -30.65
CA LYS A 258 25.55 -29.51 -30.40
C LYS A 258 24.22 -28.94 -30.83
N TYR A 259 23.26 -29.82 -31.12
CA TYR A 259 21.91 -29.42 -31.43
C TYR A 259 21.10 -29.15 -30.16
N VAL A 260 20.15 -28.21 -30.27
CA VAL A 260 19.18 -27.88 -29.22
C VAL A 260 18.46 -29.13 -28.71
N ARG A 261 18.11 -30.07 -29.59
CA ARG A 261 17.43 -31.34 -29.26
C ARG A 261 18.20 -32.27 -28.30
N ASP A 262 19.52 -32.12 -28.24
CA ASP A 262 20.41 -32.98 -27.44
C ASP A 262 20.57 -32.44 -26.01
N ILE A 263 20.39 -31.12 -25.83
CA ILE A 263 20.55 -30.41 -24.54
C ILE A 263 19.20 -30.09 -23.89
N MET A 264 18.12 -29.94 -24.67
CA MET A 264 16.82 -29.52 -24.17
C MET A 264 16.20 -30.51 -23.17
N THR A 265 15.49 -29.97 -22.18
CA THR A 265 14.54 -30.77 -21.41
C THR A 265 13.24 -30.90 -22.16
N LYS A 266 12.99 -32.12 -22.65
CA LYS A 266 11.79 -32.55 -23.35
C LYS A 266 10.56 -32.46 -22.44
N LYS A 267 9.38 -32.24 -23.02
CA LYS A 267 8.07 -32.15 -22.33
C LYS A 267 8.07 -31.12 -21.17
N PRO A 268 8.29 -29.82 -21.45
CA PRO A 268 8.26 -28.78 -20.42
C PRO A 268 6.89 -28.74 -19.73
N LYS A 269 6.87 -28.66 -18.39
CA LYS A 269 5.60 -28.53 -17.62
C LYS A 269 4.80 -27.32 -18.07
N THR A 270 3.47 -27.42 -18.04
CA THR A 270 2.54 -26.37 -18.51
C THR A 270 1.62 -25.87 -17.38
N LEU A 271 0.93 -24.75 -17.60
CA LEU A 271 -0.17 -24.19 -16.81
C LEU A 271 -1.25 -23.66 -17.77
N SER A 272 -2.39 -23.25 -17.23
CA SER A 272 -3.41 -22.47 -17.96
C SER A 272 -3.17 -20.97 -17.77
N ARG A 273 -3.55 -20.16 -18.77
CA ARG A 273 -3.54 -18.69 -18.71
C ARG A 273 -4.30 -18.15 -17.50
N LYS A 274 -5.46 -18.76 -17.20
CA LYS A 274 -6.37 -18.45 -16.08
C LYS A 274 -5.94 -19.01 -14.71
N THR A 275 -4.69 -19.46 -14.58
CA THR A 275 -4.14 -19.88 -13.28
C THR A 275 -3.77 -18.63 -12.48
N LEU A 276 -4.12 -18.56 -11.20
CA LEU A 276 -3.67 -17.45 -10.34
C LEU A 276 -2.16 -17.51 -10.12
N LEU A 277 -1.49 -16.35 -10.03
CA LEU A 277 -0.05 -16.29 -9.81
C LEU A 277 0.40 -16.98 -8.52
N ILE A 278 -0.36 -16.85 -7.44
CA ILE A 278 -0.06 -17.54 -6.17
C ILE A 278 -0.08 -19.08 -6.32
N ASP A 279 -0.98 -19.62 -7.14
CA ASP A 279 -1.05 -21.06 -7.41
C ASP A 279 0.04 -21.51 -8.40
N ALA A 280 0.38 -20.65 -9.36
CA ALA A 280 1.52 -20.86 -10.26
C ALA A 280 2.86 -20.89 -9.49
N ILE A 281 3.02 -20.02 -8.50
CA ILE A 281 4.17 -19.98 -7.59
C ILE A 281 4.16 -21.21 -6.68
N LYS A 282 3.05 -21.56 -6.02
CA LYS A 282 2.95 -22.76 -5.16
C LYS A 282 3.26 -24.05 -5.91
N LYS A 283 2.80 -24.20 -7.16
CA LYS A 283 3.12 -25.34 -8.04
C LYS A 283 4.63 -25.42 -8.40
N ASN A 284 5.34 -24.29 -8.38
CA ASN A 284 6.79 -24.26 -8.55
C ASN A 284 7.52 -24.51 -7.21
N ALA A 285 7.08 -23.89 -6.12
CA ALA A 285 7.75 -23.90 -4.81
C ALA A 285 7.86 -25.29 -4.16
N ARG A 286 6.97 -26.24 -4.50
CA ARG A 286 7.04 -27.64 -4.04
C ARG A 286 8.26 -28.42 -4.58
N ARG A 287 9.07 -27.85 -5.48
CA ARG A 287 10.42 -28.34 -5.80
C ARG A 287 11.36 -27.17 -6.07
N PHE A 288 12.37 -26.98 -5.22
CA PHE A 288 13.60 -26.26 -5.56
C PHE A 288 14.39 -27.05 -6.64
N ASN A 289 13.83 -27.14 -7.85
CA ASN A 289 14.54 -27.52 -9.08
C ASN A 289 13.64 -27.39 -10.31
N ASN A 290 13.87 -26.31 -11.07
CA ASN A 290 13.71 -26.15 -12.51
C ASN A 290 12.34 -26.40 -13.21
N LYS A 291 12.09 -25.52 -14.19
CA LYS A 291 11.24 -25.69 -15.39
C LYS A 291 9.74 -25.85 -15.19
N SER A 292 9.01 -24.82 -15.59
CA SER A 292 7.61 -24.88 -16.02
C SER A 292 7.32 -23.65 -16.86
N PHE A 293 6.55 -23.84 -17.91
CA PHE A 293 6.15 -22.84 -18.89
C PHE A 293 4.56 -22.99 -18.99
N CYS A 294 3.75 -22.56 -19.99
CA CYS A 294 2.24 -22.57 -19.95
C CYS A 294 1.41 -22.65 -21.30
N ASN A 295 0.82 -23.82 -21.69
CA ASN A 295 -0.34 -23.95 -22.62
C ASN A 295 -1.03 -25.34 -22.56
N ARG A 296 -2.37 -25.42 -22.80
CA ARG A 296 -3.09 -26.43 -23.62
C ARG A 296 -4.64 -26.21 -23.64
N GLN A 297 -5.24 -26.13 -24.82
CA GLN A 297 -6.58 -26.64 -25.17
C GLN A 297 -6.53 -26.94 -26.68
N GLN A 298 -6.43 -28.22 -27.04
CA GLN A 298 -7.47 -29.07 -27.66
C GLN A 298 -7.57 -28.93 -29.19
N LYS A 299 -7.64 -30.10 -29.84
CA LYS A 299 -7.43 -30.36 -31.28
C LYS A 299 -8.37 -29.57 -32.21
N THR A 300 -7.80 -28.78 -33.12
CA THR A 300 -8.22 -28.64 -34.53
C THR A 300 -7.13 -27.97 -35.38
N ASN A 301 -7.20 -28.15 -36.70
CA ASN A 301 -6.13 -27.84 -37.67
C ASN A 301 -5.87 -26.35 -37.93
N ARG A 302 -4.70 -26.11 -38.57
CA ARG A 302 -4.21 -24.92 -39.29
C ARG A 302 -3.50 -23.82 -38.48
N TYR A 303 -2.32 -23.48 -38.99
CA TYR A 303 -1.69 -22.17 -38.82
C TYR A 303 -2.61 -21.07 -39.37
N ASN A 304 -3.33 -20.37 -38.50
CA ASN A 304 -3.40 -18.92 -38.50
C ASN A 304 -4.12 -18.40 -37.24
N SER A 305 -3.74 -17.19 -36.83
CA SER A 305 -4.41 -16.34 -35.82
C SER A 305 -4.25 -16.71 -34.32
N TYR A 306 -3.73 -15.72 -33.58
CA TYR A 306 -3.78 -15.51 -32.12
C TYR A 306 -3.01 -16.41 -31.14
N SER A 307 -1.71 -16.09 -31.05
CA SER A 307 -0.95 -15.96 -29.79
C SER A 307 -0.42 -17.24 -29.10
N ARG A 308 0.88 -17.49 -29.31
CA ARG A 308 1.67 -18.53 -28.63
C ARG A 308 2.31 -17.98 -27.36
N TYR A 309 2.06 -18.59 -26.21
CA TYR A 309 2.72 -18.27 -24.93
C TYR A 309 3.07 -19.52 -24.14
N PHE A 310 4.16 -19.48 -23.39
CA PHE A 310 4.46 -20.33 -22.23
C PHE A 310 5.23 -19.43 -21.18
N LYS A 311 5.55 -19.89 -19.95
CA LYS A 311 5.49 -19.09 -18.68
C LYS A 311 6.75 -18.91 -17.81
N ILE A 312 7.05 -17.66 -17.46
CA ILE A 312 7.37 -17.13 -16.11
C ILE A 312 7.83 -18.13 -15.02
N VAL A 313 9.12 -18.06 -14.65
CA VAL A 313 9.58 -18.26 -13.25
C VAL A 313 10.69 -17.27 -12.88
N LYS A 314 11.65 -17.02 -13.78
CA LYS A 314 12.79 -16.11 -13.53
C LYS A 314 12.46 -14.60 -13.64
N MET A 315 11.22 -14.26 -14.01
CA MET A 315 10.80 -12.91 -14.39
C MET A 315 10.12 -12.10 -13.26
N LEU A 316 10.08 -12.63 -12.04
CA LEU A 316 9.52 -11.88 -10.88
C LEU A 316 10.44 -10.75 -10.38
N LEU A 317 11.61 -10.52 -11.00
CA LEU A 317 12.61 -9.54 -10.55
C LEU A 317 13.25 -8.66 -11.65
N SER A 318 12.96 -8.82 -12.96
CA SER A 318 13.63 -8.05 -14.02
C SER A 318 12.77 -7.01 -14.77
N SER A 319 11.43 -7.10 -14.71
CA SER A 319 10.53 -6.13 -15.35
C SER A 319 10.61 -4.70 -14.76
N TYR A 320 11.36 -4.53 -13.67
CA TYR A 320 11.66 -3.23 -13.06
C TYR A 320 12.46 -2.31 -14.00
N SER A 321 13.33 -2.85 -14.86
CA SER A 321 14.25 -2.05 -15.70
C SER A 321 13.53 -1.31 -16.85
N SER A 322 12.73 -2.03 -17.64
CA SER A 322 12.16 -1.47 -18.88
C SER A 322 11.06 -0.44 -18.62
N PHE A 323 10.26 -0.62 -17.57
CA PHE A 323 9.23 0.34 -17.17
C PHE A 323 9.86 1.63 -16.62
N ILE A 324 10.88 1.52 -15.75
CA ILE A 324 11.60 2.69 -15.21
C ILE A 324 12.33 3.47 -16.31
N ASN A 325 12.92 2.80 -17.29
CA ASN A 325 13.56 3.50 -18.42
C ASN A 325 12.54 4.20 -19.34
N LEU A 326 11.30 3.70 -19.43
CA LEU A 326 10.23 4.37 -20.18
C LEU A 326 9.68 5.57 -19.39
N THR A 327 9.39 5.41 -18.10
CA THR A 327 8.88 6.49 -17.26
C THR A 327 9.92 7.60 -17.07
N LYS A 328 11.21 7.30 -16.92
CA LYS A 328 12.28 8.32 -16.89
C LYS A 328 12.32 9.17 -18.16
N LYS A 329 12.17 8.55 -19.35
CA LYS A 329 12.11 9.30 -20.63
C LYS A 329 10.87 10.20 -20.70
N ILE A 330 9.70 9.68 -20.32
CA ILE A 330 8.45 10.45 -20.28
C ILE A 330 8.58 11.63 -19.30
N LEU A 331 9.15 11.42 -18.11
CA LEU A 331 9.32 12.47 -17.10
C LEU A 331 10.22 13.61 -17.60
N ILE A 332 11.29 13.29 -18.32
CA ILE A 332 12.19 14.28 -18.95
C ILE A 332 11.47 15.06 -20.07
N CYS A 333 10.66 14.40 -20.90
CA CYS A 333 9.86 15.09 -21.91
C CYS A 333 8.81 16.03 -21.28
N VAL A 334 8.17 15.61 -20.18
CA VAL A 334 7.18 16.43 -19.45
C VAL A 334 7.84 17.62 -18.76
N SER A 335 9.03 17.46 -18.15
CA SER A 335 9.73 18.58 -17.51
C SER A 335 10.27 19.59 -18.54
N ILE A 336 10.79 19.15 -19.68
CA ILE A 336 11.17 20.04 -20.78
C ILE A 336 9.96 20.81 -21.32
N PHE A 337 8.81 20.13 -21.49
CA PHE A 337 7.57 20.78 -21.93
C PHE A 337 7.06 21.84 -20.94
N LEU A 338 7.12 21.55 -19.62
CA LEU A 338 6.79 22.51 -18.57
C LEU A 338 7.75 23.71 -18.55
N ILE A 339 9.05 23.50 -18.75
CA ILE A 339 10.04 24.59 -18.84
C ILE A 339 9.76 25.48 -20.05
N ILE A 340 9.44 24.89 -21.22
CA ILE A 340 9.07 25.64 -22.43
C ILE A 340 7.79 26.45 -22.19
N LEU A 341 6.76 25.88 -21.55
CA LEU A 341 5.54 26.60 -21.18
C LEU A 341 5.84 27.79 -20.26
N ILE A 342 6.66 27.58 -19.21
CA ILE A 342 7.03 28.64 -18.26
C ILE A 342 7.79 29.77 -18.97
N PHE A 343 8.76 29.45 -19.83
CA PHE A 343 9.50 30.48 -20.60
C PHE A 343 8.64 31.19 -21.64
N SER A 344 7.72 30.47 -22.32
CA SER A 344 6.79 31.08 -23.27
C SER A 344 5.83 32.05 -22.59
N ASN A 345 5.36 31.74 -21.38
CA ASN A 345 4.48 32.62 -20.61
C ASN A 345 5.23 33.81 -19.97
N ARG A 346 6.54 33.68 -19.73
CA ARG A 346 7.36 34.75 -19.14
C ARG A 346 7.60 35.93 -20.08
N ASN A 347 7.50 35.73 -21.39
CA ASN A 347 7.64 36.80 -22.38
C ASN A 347 6.35 37.63 -22.57
N SER A 348 5.19 37.20 -22.06
CA SER A 348 3.94 37.97 -22.14
C SER A 348 3.71 38.96 -20.98
N GLU A 349 4.43 38.84 -19.85
CA GLU A 349 4.12 39.64 -18.64
C GLU A 349 4.69 41.08 -18.66
N ASN A 350 5.58 41.43 -19.59
CA ASN A 350 6.13 42.80 -19.69
C ASN A 350 5.27 43.80 -20.49
N ARG A 351 4.02 43.46 -20.81
CA ARG A 351 3.01 44.41 -21.31
C ARG A 351 1.64 44.13 -20.70
N ILE A 352 1.33 44.81 -19.58
CA ILE A 352 0.12 45.61 -19.32
C ILE A 352 0.20 46.08 -17.86
N VAL A 353 0.64 47.33 -17.69
CA VAL A 353 0.42 48.09 -16.45
C VAL A 353 -0.93 48.80 -16.58
N SER A 354 -1.65 48.93 -15.46
CA SER A 354 -2.93 49.63 -15.26
C SER A 354 -4.21 48.97 -15.83
N LYS A 355 -5.01 48.37 -14.94
CA LYS A 355 -6.14 49.06 -14.29
C LYS A 355 -6.89 48.16 -13.29
N ASN A 356 -7.27 48.77 -12.18
CA ASN A 356 -8.28 48.40 -11.18
C ASN A 356 -9.13 47.12 -11.40
N SER A 357 -9.20 46.28 -10.37
CA SER A 357 -10.45 46.12 -9.61
C SER A 357 -10.20 45.51 -8.22
N LYS A 358 -11.02 45.94 -7.25
CA LYS A 358 -11.01 45.43 -5.87
C LYS A 358 -11.65 44.04 -5.82
N SER A 359 -11.07 43.12 -5.06
CA SER A 359 -11.83 42.07 -4.37
C SER A 359 -11.11 41.72 -3.07
N GLU A 360 -11.88 41.46 -2.02
CA GLU A 360 -11.40 41.56 -0.65
C GLU A 360 -10.79 40.27 -0.09
N ASN A 361 -9.93 40.50 0.91
CA ASN A 361 -9.37 39.57 1.88
C ASN A 361 -10.04 38.21 2.06
N ASN A 362 -9.25 37.14 1.84
CA ASN A 362 -9.16 36.03 2.78
C ASN A 362 -7.78 35.35 2.68
N LYS A 363 -6.73 36.05 3.17
CA LYS A 363 -5.43 35.42 3.40
C LYS A 363 -5.52 34.51 4.63
N ALA A 364 -5.56 33.20 4.38
CA ALA A 364 -5.32 32.22 5.44
C ALA A 364 -3.94 32.50 6.08
N ILE A 365 -3.93 32.73 7.40
CA ILE A 365 -2.71 32.99 8.16
C ILE A 365 -1.87 31.72 8.16
N GLN A 366 -0.83 31.66 7.32
CA GLN A 366 0.13 30.57 7.34
C GLN A 366 0.98 30.68 8.61
N GLN A 367 0.77 29.75 9.54
CA GLN A 367 1.57 29.64 10.76
C GLN A 367 2.98 29.13 10.40
N VAL A 368 3.94 30.05 10.47
CA VAL A 368 5.38 29.76 10.39
C VAL A 368 5.98 29.94 11.79
N ILE A 369 6.73 28.95 12.24
CA ILE A 369 7.46 28.94 13.51
C ILE A 369 8.94 29.07 13.16
N THR A 370 9.64 30.05 13.73
CA THR A 370 11.08 30.22 13.58
C THR A 370 11.82 29.48 14.69
N ASN A 371 12.97 28.87 14.36
CA ASN A 371 13.78 28.02 15.23
C ASN A 371 12.96 26.99 16.07
N PRO A 372 12.00 26.26 15.47
CA PRO A 372 11.20 25.26 16.17
C PRO A 372 12.08 24.18 16.80
N ARG A 373 11.72 23.74 17.99
CA ARG A 373 12.33 22.59 18.68
C ARG A 373 11.26 21.58 19.05
N PHE A 374 11.23 20.46 18.34
CA PHE A 374 10.40 19.31 18.65
C PHE A 374 11.18 18.38 19.58
N ILE A 375 10.58 18.03 20.72
CA ILE A 375 11.12 17.07 21.68
C ILE A 375 10.08 15.96 21.82
N GLY A 376 10.53 14.72 21.70
CA GLY A 376 9.71 13.53 21.89
C GLY A 376 10.54 12.41 22.50
N SER A 377 9.93 11.25 22.71
CA SER A 377 10.61 10.05 23.15
C SER A 377 10.36 8.90 22.19
N ASP A 378 11.39 8.08 21.96
CA ASP A 378 11.24 6.87 21.13
C ASP A 378 10.38 5.80 21.82
N SER A 379 10.11 4.69 21.12
CA SER A 379 9.35 3.56 21.66
C SER A 379 10.00 2.84 22.85
N LYS A 380 11.22 3.23 23.26
CA LYS A 380 11.90 2.81 24.50
C LYS A 380 12.01 3.95 25.53
N ASN A 381 11.23 5.00 25.36
CA ASN A 381 11.14 6.17 26.23
C ASN A 381 12.45 6.99 26.34
N ARG A 382 13.32 6.95 25.34
CA ARG A 382 14.54 7.79 25.29
C ARG A 382 14.27 9.08 24.52
N PRO A 383 14.75 10.24 24.98
CA PRO A 383 14.48 11.51 24.33
C PRO A 383 15.19 11.63 22.99
N TYR A 384 14.49 12.19 22.00
CA TYR A 384 15.09 12.75 20.80
C TYR A 384 14.81 14.25 20.72
N THR A 385 15.63 14.99 19.98
CA THR A 385 15.38 16.39 19.67
C THR A 385 15.53 16.60 18.17
N LEU A 386 14.54 17.24 17.57
CA LEU A 386 14.53 17.70 16.19
C LEU A 386 14.37 19.23 16.21
N VAL A 387 15.33 19.95 15.64
CA VAL A 387 15.27 21.39 15.39
C VAL A 387 15.16 21.65 13.90
N ALA A 388 14.69 22.83 13.52
CA ALA A 388 14.78 23.34 12.16
C ALA A 388 15.01 24.85 12.21
N LYS A 389 15.38 25.47 11.08
CA LYS A 389 15.44 26.93 10.97
C LYS A 389 14.04 27.54 10.96
N GLU A 390 13.13 26.94 10.20
CA GLU A 390 11.70 27.30 10.16
C GLU A 390 10.84 26.04 10.07
N ALA A 391 9.66 26.05 10.68
CA ALA A 391 8.60 25.07 10.46
C ALA A 391 7.33 25.76 9.97
N LYS A 392 6.82 25.32 8.83
CA LYS A 392 5.58 25.80 8.24
C LYS A 392 4.51 24.72 8.33
N LYS A 393 3.38 25.02 8.99
CA LYS A 393 2.28 24.05 9.10
C LYS A 393 1.53 23.96 7.77
N ILE A 394 1.50 22.78 7.14
CA ILE A 394 0.95 22.60 5.78
C ILE A 394 -0.57 22.88 5.76
N LYS A 395 -1.29 22.46 6.81
CA LYS A 395 -2.72 22.76 7.03
C LYS A 395 -2.99 22.89 8.52
N SER A 396 -3.84 23.83 8.94
CA SER A 396 -4.17 24.09 10.35
C SER A 396 -4.62 22.83 11.11
N ASN A 397 -5.37 21.95 10.43
CA ASN A 397 -6.00 20.75 11.01
C ASN A 397 -5.13 19.48 10.94
N LEU A 398 -3.89 19.55 10.43
CA LEU A 398 -2.96 18.41 10.34
C LEU A 398 -1.63 18.79 10.98
N ASN A 399 -1.12 17.99 11.92
CA ASN A 399 0.17 18.26 12.56
C ASN A 399 1.35 17.77 11.68
N ILE A 400 1.36 18.29 10.44
CA ILE A 400 2.41 18.06 9.44
C ILE A 400 3.10 19.40 9.17
N TYR A 401 4.41 19.40 9.32
CA TYR A 401 5.27 20.58 9.20
C TYR A 401 6.26 20.38 8.07
N GLU A 402 6.30 21.31 7.12
CA GLU A 402 7.46 21.54 6.25
C GLU A 402 8.56 22.18 7.11
N LEU A 403 9.76 21.62 7.08
CA LEU A 403 10.91 22.04 7.89
C LEU A 403 12.05 22.49 6.97
N SER A 404 12.49 23.74 7.11
CA SER A 404 13.70 24.22 6.44
C SER A 404 14.92 23.99 7.33
N HIS A 405 15.96 23.39 6.75
CA HIS A 405 17.21 22.99 7.41
C HIS A 405 17.00 22.19 8.71
N PRO A 406 16.27 21.05 8.67
CA PRO A 406 16.06 20.23 9.85
C PRO A 406 17.35 19.56 10.32
N GLU A 407 17.62 19.62 11.62
CA GLU A 407 18.68 18.88 12.29
C GLU A 407 18.11 18.06 13.46
N GLY A 408 18.44 16.77 13.51
CA GLY A 408 17.92 15.84 14.51
C GLY A 408 19.02 15.03 15.19
N ASN A 409 18.94 14.90 16.50
CA ASN A 409 19.81 14.05 17.29
C ASN A 409 19.03 12.82 17.78
N LEU A 410 19.42 11.65 17.30
CA LEU A 410 18.87 10.35 17.68
C LEU A 410 19.85 9.61 18.58
N ILE A 411 19.37 8.83 19.55
CA ILE A 411 20.22 8.04 20.46
C ILE A 411 20.21 6.58 20.02
N ASN A 412 21.37 6.01 19.71
CA ASN A 412 21.50 4.62 19.31
C ASN A 412 21.38 3.66 20.51
N LYS A 413 21.39 2.34 20.26
CA LYS A 413 21.27 1.33 21.33
C LYS A 413 22.42 1.39 22.36
N ASN A 414 23.58 1.88 21.97
CA ASN A 414 24.77 2.04 22.82
C ASN A 414 24.80 3.39 23.56
N GLY A 415 23.76 4.23 23.43
CA GLY A 415 23.73 5.58 24.01
C GLY A 415 24.49 6.64 23.22
N GLN A 416 25.01 6.32 22.03
CA GLN A 416 25.75 7.25 21.18
C GLN A 416 24.79 8.04 20.27
N TYR A 417 25.14 9.28 19.96
CA TYR A 417 24.33 10.13 19.09
C TYR A 417 24.55 9.81 17.60
N ILE A 418 23.44 9.69 16.88
CA ILE A 418 23.36 9.79 15.43
C ILE A 418 22.77 11.16 15.11
N ASN A 419 23.62 12.03 14.56
CA ASN A 419 23.22 13.35 14.10
C ASN A 419 22.70 13.24 12.66
N VAL A 420 21.63 13.95 12.37
CA VAL A 420 20.94 13.90 11.08
C VAL A 420 20.69 15.33 10.63
N LYS A 421 20.99 15.65 9.36
CA LYS A 421 20.77 16.99 8.78
C LYS A 421 20.28 16.88 7.34
N SER A 422 19.47 17.83 6.88
CA SER A 422 19.17 18.04 5.46
C SER A 422 18.83 19.51 5.17
N LEU A 423 18.62 19.88 3.91
CA LEU A 423 18.15 21.23 3.55
C LEU A 423 16.65 21.40 3.72
N GLU A 424 15.86 20.35 3.43
CA GLU A 424 14.40 20.37 3.55
C GLU A 424 13.89 19.08 4.22
N GLY A 425 12.73 19.15 4.84
CA GLY A 425 12.08 17.98 5.42
C GLY A 425 10.58 18.15 5.64
N ILE A 426 9.90 17.04 5.88
CA ILE A 426 8.50 16.99 6.29
C ILE A 426 8.42 16.13 7.55
N PHE A 427 7.96 16.74 8.64
CA PHE A 427 7.71 16.04 9.90
C PHE A 427 6.20 15.87 10.11
N ASN A 428 5.74 14.62 10.18
CA ASN A 428 4.40 14.29 10.63
C ASN A 428 4.46 13.92 12.13
N GLN A 429 3.91 14.80 12.97
CA GLN A 429 3.91 14.62 14.42
C GLN A 429 2.98 13.50 14.89
N GLU A 430 1.92 13.16 14.14
CA GLU A 430 0.98 12.10 14.54
C GLU A 430 1.53 10.69 14.29
N SER A 431 2.35 10.52 13.25
CA SER A 431 3.00 9.24 12.94
C SER A 431 4.47 9.18 13.42
N GLU A 432 5.00 10.31 13.89
CA GLU A 432 6.42 10.52 14.22
C GLU A 432 7.36 10.04 13.09
N VAL A 433 6.99 10.39 11.85
CA VAL A 433 7.80 10.12 10.66
C VAL A 433 8.40 11.43 10.18
N LEU A 434 9.73 11.44 10.05
CA LEU A 434 10.52 12.53 9.52
C LEU A 434 11.07 12.11 8.15
N SER A 435 10.54 12.72 7.09
CA SER A 435 11.07 12.59 5.73
C SER A 435 12.04 13.74 5.46
N LEU A 436 13.26 13.43 5.05
CA LEU A 436 14.34 14.37 4.81
C LEU A 436 14.72 14.33 3.33
N ASN A 437 14.84 15.51 2.73
CA ASN A 437 15.18 15.69 1.33
C ASN A 437 16.32 16.72 1.20
N ASP A 438 17.02 16.65 0.06
CA ASP A 438 18.06 17.58 -0.35
C ASP A 438 19.29 17.58 0.59
N ASN A 439 20.35 16.89 0.14
CA ASN A 439 21.63 16.76 0.84
C ASN A 439 21.47 16.23 2.29
N VAL A 440 20.85 15.05 2.42
CA VAL A 440 20.71 14.38 3.72
C VAL A 440 22.05 13.80 4.16
N ILE A 441 22.47 14.16 5.38
CA ILE A 441 23.70 13.71 6.02
C ILE A 441 23.34 12.99 7.33
N LEU A 442 23.89 11.79 7.53
CA LEU A 442 23.80 11.01 8.77
C LEU A 442 25.20 10.81 9.33
N GLU A 443 25.46 11.25 10.56
CA GLU A 443 26.78 11.16 11.20
C GLU A 443 26.67 10.45 12.55
N ASN A 444 27.51 9.43 12.79
CA ASN A 444 27.61 8.75 14.08
C ASN A 444 28.95 9.09 14.77
N HIS A 445 28.94 9.10 16.10
CA HIS A 445 30.12 9.34 16.95
C HIS A 445 31.35 8.50 16.57
N ASP A 446 31.18 7.30 16.02
CA ASP A 446 32.28 6.42 15.57
C ASP A 446 32.99 6.90 14.28
N GLY A 447 32.74 8.14 13.84
CA GLY A 447 33.35 8.76 12.66
C GLY A 447 32.81 8.29 11.31
N TYR A 448 31.62 7.66 11.30
CA TYR A 448 30.94 7.28 10.06
C TYR A 448 30.00 8.40 9.61
N VAL A 449 30.18 8.85 8.38
CA VAL A 449 29.37 9.88 7.71
C VAL A 449 28.75 9.27 6.47
N PHE A 450 27.42 9.31 6.38
CA PHE A 450 26.64 8.89 5.22
C PHE A 450 25.96 10.08 4.57
N LYS A 451 25.94 10.11 3.23
CA LYS A 451 25.30 11.17 2.42
C LYS A 451 24.39 10.55 1.36
N THR A 452 23.18 11.08 1.23
CA THR A 452 22.15 10.66 0.28
C THR A 452 21.26 11.85 -0.14
N GLU A 453 20.50 11.68 -1.22
CA GLU A 453 19.52 12.68 -1.71
C GLU A 453 18.29 12.79 -0.79
N SER A 454 17.82 11.67 -0.25
CA SER A 454 16.66 11.61 0.63
C SER A 454 16.73 10.44 1.61
N ALA A 455 16.13 10.59 2.80
CA ALA A 455 15.93 9.53 3.78
C ALA A 455 14.58 9.68 4.48
N SER A 456 14.03 8.58 4.99
CA SER A 456 12.86 8.58 5.87
C SER A 456 13.21 7.92 7.18
N ILE A 457 12.83 8.57 8.28
CA ILE A 457 13.09 8.15 9.66
C ILE A 457 11.74 7.92 10.32
N ASP A 458 11.45 6.67 10.67
CA ASP A 458 10.34 6.30 11.54
C ASP A 458 10.87 6.27 12.98
N LEU A 459 10.56 7.34 13.74
CA LEU A 459 11.07 7.53 15.10
C LEU A 459 10.46 6.52 16.09
N ASN A 460 9.24 6.04 15.81
CA ASN A 460 8.57 5.00 16.58
C ASN A 460 9.21 3.63 16.36
N ARG A 461 9.47 3.26 15.11
CA ARG A 461 9.97 1.92 14.72
C ARG A 461 11.49 1.81 14.68
N GLU A 462 12.22 2.87 15.06
CA GLU A 462 13.68 2.91 15.10
C GLU A 462 14.35 2.57 13.76
N HIS A 463 13.70 2.99 12.68
CA HIS A 463 13.99 2.53 11.33
C HIS A 463 14.27 3.72 10.40
N ILE A 464 15.48 3.74 9.83
CA ILE A 464 15.90 4.76 8.85
C ILE A 464 16.10 4.08 7.50
N PHE A 465 15.49 4.58 6.43
CA PHE A 465 15.63 3.98 5.11
C PHE A 465 15.71 5.04 4.01
N GLY A 466 16.32 4.66 2.88
CA GLY A 466 16.33 5.48 1.67
C GLY A 466 16.53 4.62 0.42
N ASP A 467 15.80 4.96 -0.65
CA ASP A 467 15.84 4.29 -1.94
C ASP A 467 16.77 4.97 -2.96
N ARG A 468 17.62 5.89 -2.47
CA ARG A 468 18.55 6.70 -3.26
C ARG A 468 20.00 6.28 -3.05
N ASP A 469 20.81 6.63 -4.05
CA ASP A 469 22.26 6.45 -4.01
C ASP A 469 22.83 7.06 -2.72
N ILE A 470 23.47 6.21 -1.91
CA ILE A 470 24.09 6.57 -0.64
C ILE A 470 25.59 6.34 -0.73
N THR A 471 26.35 7.29 -0.18
CA THR A 471 27.80 7.15 0.02
C THR A 471 28.09 7.21 1.51
N GLY A 472 28.86 6.23 2.02
CA GLY A 472 29.34 6.18 3.39
C GLY A 472 30.86 6.29 3.43
N ARG A 473 31.38 7.08 4.36
CA ARG A 473 32.82 7.13 4.69
C ARG A 473 32.99 6.92 6.18
N GLY A 474 34.01 6.19 6.59
CA GLY A 474 34.37 6.04 7.99
C GLY A 474 35.79 5.49 8.19
N PRO A 475 36.21 5.24 9.44
CA PRO A 475 37.61 4.88 9.74
C PRO A 475 38.11 3.63 9.01
N LYS A 476 37.21 2.66 8.77
CA LYS A 476 37.52 1.38 8.12
C LYS A 476 37.48 1.41 6.58
N GLY A 477 37.05 2.51 5.95
CA GLY A 477 36.94 2.60 4.49
C GLY A 477 35.75 3.41 3.99
N PHE A 478 35.31 3.13 2.77
CA PHE A 478 34.13 3.78 2.15
C PHE A 478 33.21 2.78 1.46
N ILE A 479 31.94 3.14 1.35
CA ILE A 479 30.91 2.36 0.69
C ILE A 479 30.08 3.25 -0.24
N LYS A 480 29.65 2.70 -1.37
CA LYS A 480 28.60 3.27 -2.22
C LYS A 480 27.52 2.21 -2.42
N SER A 481 26.25 2.60 -2.34
CA SER A 481 25.08 1.72 -2.55
C SER A 481 23.94 2.48 -3.23
N GLN A 482 22.95 1.77 -3.78
CA GLN A 482 21.77 2.37 -4.44
C GLN A 482 20.61 2.67 -3.49
N GLY A 483 20.77 2.30 -2.23
CA GLY A 483 19.81 2.49 -1.15
C GLY A 483 20.35 1.88 0.13
N PHE A 484 19.62 2.10 1.23
CA PHE A 484 20.00 1.61 2.55
C PHE A 484 18.79 1.44 3.46
N GLU A 485 18.98 0.57 4.45
CA GLU A 485 18.05 0.31 5.55
C GLU A 485 18.87 0.19 6.84
N ILE A 486 18.57 1.03 7.83
CA ILE A 486 19.21 1.03 9.14
C ILE A 486 18.17 0.51 10.14
N ASN A 487 18.43 -0.68 10.66
CA ASN A 487 17.59 -1.37 11.62
C ASN A 487 18.27 -1.44 12.99
N GLU A 488 17.45 -1.62 14.03
CA GLU A 488 17.90 -1.71 15.43
C GLU A 488 18.86 -0.54 15.81
N GLN A 489 18.52 0.68 15.38
CA GLN A 489 19.26 1.91 15.68
C GLN A 489 20.75 1.87 15.29
N GLY A 490 21.08 1.49 14.06
CA GLY A 490 22.46 1.52 13.57
C GLY A 490 23.28 0.26 13.84
N LYS A 491 22.75 -0.69 14.63
CA LYS A 491 23.38 -2.01 14.84
C LYS A 491 23.54 -2.78 13.54
N GLN A 492 22.60 -2.65 12.60
CA GLN A 492 22.67 -3.25 11.27
C GLN A 492 22.33 -2.21 10.22
N ILE A 493 23.26 -1.98 9.29
CA ILE A 493 23.07 -1.18 8.09
C ILE A 493 23.08 -2.13 6.90
N PHE A 494 21.92 -2.31 6.27
CA PHE A 494 21.77 -3.04 5.04
C PHE A 494 21.95 -2.08 3.87
N PHE A 495 22.84 -2.41 2.94
CA PHE A 495 23.07 -1.64 1.72
C PHE A 495 22.35 -2.33 0.56
N LEU A 496 21.38 -1.63 -0.03
CA LEU A 496 20.41 -2.19 -0.98
C LEU A 496 20.84 -1.97 -2.43
N GLY A 497 20.61 -2.98 -3.28
CA GLY A 497 20.93 -2.93 -4.70
C GLY A 497 22.40 -3.24 -5.00
N ARG A 498 22.99 -2.50 -5.94
CA ARG A 498 24.44 -2.63 -6.24
C ARG A 498 25.24 -1.85 -5.21
N SER A 499 26.03 -2.57 -4.42
CA SER A 499 26.87 -2.01 -3.36
C SER A 499 28.34 -2.30 -3.65
N THR A 500 29.18 -1.27 -3.52
CA THR A 500 30.64 -1.39 -3.60
C THR A 500 31.25 -0.92 -2.28
N LEU A 501 31.90 -1.84 -1.57
CA LEU A 501 32.59 -1.58 -0.30
C LEU A 501 34.10 -1.66 -0.54
N PHE A 502 34.82 -0.61 -0.14
CA PHE A 502 36.27 -0.57 -0.11
C PHE A 502 36.71 -0.45 1.35
N LEU A 503 37.35 -1.50 1.87
CA LEU A 503 37.95 -1.49 3.19
C LEU A 503 39.41 -1.06 3.07
N LYS A 504 39.86 -0.19 3.98
CA LYS A 504 41.30 0.00 4.19
C LYS A 504 41.79 -1.20 4.99
N ASN A 505 42.68 -2.01 4.42
CA ASN A 505 43.48 -2.93 5.22
C ASN A 505 44.30 -2.11 6.23
N LYS A 506 44.42 -2.64 7.45
CA LYS A 506 45.44 -2.20 8.40
C LYS A 506 46.80 -2.78 8.02
#